data_AF-A0A9D4PG00-F1
#
_entry.id   AF-A0A9D4PG00-F1
#
_cell.length_a   1.000
_cell.length_b   1.000
_cell.length_c   1.000
_cell.angle_alpha   90.00
_cell.angle_beta   90.00
_cell.angle_gamma   90.00
#
_symmetry.space_group_name_H-M   'P 1'
#
loop_
_entity.id
_entity.type
_entity.pdbx_description
1 polymer ?
#
loop_
_entity_poly.entity_id
_entity_poly.type
_entity_poly.pdbx_seq_one_letter_code
_entity_poly.pdbx_strand_id
1 'polypeptide(L)'
;MTPYRDHGHMTAEEKRFNYRLSRTRVRIENAFGVLKSRFRQLLYLEFHTPERSTKFMLACCVLHNICIMNGEQDLDDESGTDDSSDEETTQDSTVTTRLLRRLGEEKRRALARSFN
;
A
#
# COMPACT_ATOMS: atom_id res chain seq x y z
N MET A 1 -3.27 -7.74 -0.48
CA MET A 1 -3.19 -8.41 -1.80
C MET A 1 -1.73 -8.70 -2.09
N THR A 2 -1.37 -9.93 -2.43
CA THR A 2 0.03 -10.32 -2.69
C THR A 2 0.35 -10.14 -4.18
N PRO A 3 1.52 -9.57 -4.56
CA PRO A 3 2.00 -9.58 -5.94
C PRO A 3 2.20 -11.01 -6.47
N TYR A 4 2.22 -11.17 -7.80
CA TYR A 4 2.78 -12.37 -8.43
C TYR A 4 4.29 -12.39 -8.20
N ARG A 5 4.82 -13.55 -7.86
CA ARG A 5 6.26 -13.73 -7.67
C ARG A 5 6.92 -13.84 -9.04
N ASP A 6 7.99 -13.08 -9.26
CA ASP A 6 8.75 -13.23 -10.49
C ASP A 6 9.59 -14.52 -10.42
N HIS A 7 9.43 -15.35 -11.45
CA HIS A 7 10.16 -16.60 -11.65
C HIS A 7 10.92 -16.57 -12.99
N GLY A 8 11.09 -15.39 -13.59
CA GLY A 8 11.69 -15.19 -14.92
C GLY A 8 10.70 -15.39 -16.08
N HIS A 9 9.50 -15.91 -15.81
CA HIS A 9 8.47 -16.20 -16.82
C HIS A 9 7.10 -15.61 -16.45
N MET A 10 7.08 -14.35 -16.01
CA MET A 10 5.83 -13.67 -15.68
C MET A 10 5.09 -13.26 -16.96
N THR A 11 3.81 -13.60 -17.05
CA THR A 11 2.96 -13.20 -18.18
C THR A 11 2.77 -11.69 -18.23
N ALA A 12 2.42 -11.15 -19.40
CA ALA A 12 2.15 -9.71 -19.55
C ALA A 12 1.02 -9.23 -18.60
N GLU A 13 0.02 -10.08 -18.37
CA GLU A 13 -1.09 -9.78 -17.46
C GLU A 13 -0.63 -9.71 -15.99
N GLU A 14 0.23 -10.63 -15.56
CA GLU A 14 0.80 -10.64 -14.20
C GLU A 14 1.73 -9.45 -13.97
N LYS A 15 2.54 -9.08 -14.97
CA LYS A 15 3.35 -7.84 -14.97
C LYS A 15 2.47 -6.61 -14.80
N ARG A 16 1.41 -6.47 -15.60
CA ARG A 16 0.47 -5.35 -15.50
C ARG A 16 -0.24 -5.31 -14.15
N PHE A 17 -0.60 -6.46 -13.60
CA PHE A 17 -1.19 -6.55 -12.27
C PHE A 17 -0.21 -6.05 -11.19
N ASN A 18 1.02 -6.56 -11.19
CA ASN A 18 2.03 -6.17 -10.21
C ASN A 18 2.34 -4.69 -10.28
N TYR A 19 2.52 -4.14 -11.48
CA TYR A 19 2.73 -2.71 -11.69
C TYR A 19 1.59 -1.87 -11.09
N ARG A 20 0.33 -2.22 -11.39
CA ARG A 20 -0.82 -1.50 -10.81
C ARG A 20 -0.87 -1.60 -9.29
N LEU A 21 -0.60 -2.79 -8.74
CA LEU A 21 -0.59 -3.02 -7.30
C LEU A 21 0.52 -2.19 -6.62
N SER A 22 1.74 -2.20 -7.15
CA SER A 22 2.86 -1.40 -6.64
C SER A 22 2.56 0.08 -6.73
N ARG A 23 2.09 0.57 -7.88
CA ARG A 23 1.74 2.00 -8.04
C ARG A 23 0.65 2.46 -7.06
N THR A 24 -0.34 1.60 -6.77
CA THR A 24 -1.35 1.90 -5.75
C THR A 24 -0.75 1.90 -4.35
N ARG A 25 0.15 0.95 -4.02
CA ARG A 25 0.81 0.90 -2.71
C ARG A 25 1.67 2.13 -2.45
N VAL A 26 2.45 2.57 -3.43
CA VAL A 26 3.27 3.79 -3.33
C VAL A 26 2.40 4.98 -2.94
N ARG A 27 1.25 5.18 -3.61
CA ARG A 27 0.32 6.27 -3.24
C ARG A 27 -0.23 6.15 -1.82
N ILE A 28 -0.54 4.93 -1.38
CA ILE A 28 -1.03 4.67 -0.01
C ILE A 28 0.06 4.94 1.02
N GLU A 29 1.28 4.47 0.75
CA GLU A 29 2.45 4.65 1.62
C GLU A 29 2.82 6.13 1.74
N ASN A 30 2.83 6.88 0.63
CA ASN A 30 3.06 8.32 0.64
C ASN A 30 1.99 9.05 1.46
N ALA A 31 0.71 8.72 1.29
CA ALA A 31 -0.37 9.33 2.08
C ALA A 31 -0.21 9.04 3.58
N PHE A 32 0.18 7.83 3.96
CA PHE A 32 0.49 7.52 5.36
C PHE A 32 1.78 8.19 5.85
N GLY A 33 2.76 8.41 4.98
CA GLY A 33 3.98 9.17 5.27
C GLY A 33 3.65 10.60 5.69
N VAL A 34 2.87 11.31 4.87
CA VAL A 34 2.37 12.66 5.17
C VAL A 34 1.61 12.68 6.49
N LEU A 35 0.68 11.75 6.70
CA LEU A 35 -0.14 11.72 7.91
C LEU A 35 0.71 11.47 9.18
N LYS A 36 1.73 10.60 9.11
CA LYS A 36 2.66 10.33 10.21
C LYS A 36 3.61 11.49 10.47
N SER A 37 4.05 12.20 9.42
CA SER A 37 4.90 13.38 9.54
C SER A 37 4.19 14.50 10.30
N ARG A 38 2.94 14.77 9.92
CA ARG A 38 2.07 15.75 10.59
C ARG A 38 1.68 15.32 12.01
N PHE A 39 1.28 14.06 12.19
CA PHE A 39 0.86 13.52 13.48
C PHE A 39 1.86 12.50 14.01
N ARG A 40 3.05 12.96 14.43
CA ARG A 40 4.14 12.10 14.96
C ARG A 40 3.72 11.13 16.06
N GLN A 41 2.66 11.46 16.81
CA GLN A 41 2.05 10.57 17.80
C GLN A 41 1.67 9.20 17.21
N LEU A 42 1.33 9.12 15.92
CA LEU A 42 1.04 7.87 15.19
C LEU A 42 2.24 6.90 15.15
N LEU A 43 3.46 7.36 15.37
CA LEU A 43 4.66 6.50 15.42
C LEU A 43 4.81 5.77 16.75
N TYR A 44 4.19 6.28 17.81
CA TYR A 44 4.38 5.79 19.19
C TYR A 44 3.10 5.19 19.80
N LEU A 45 1.96 5.35 19.12
CA LEU A 45 0.68 4.82 19.59
C LEU A 45 0.57 3.32 19.35
N GLU A 46 0.39 2.58 20.43
CA GLU A 46 -0.05 1.19 20.38
C GLU A 46 -1.58 1.13 20.50
N PHE A 47 -2.24 0.65 19.45
CA PHE A 47 -3.66 0.40 19.46
C PHE A 47 -3.95 -1.04 19.87
N HIS A 48 -4.62 -1.23 21.01
CA HIS A 48 -5.00 -2.57 21.48
C HIS A 48 -6.16 -3.21 20.70
N THR A 49 -6.87 -2.44 19.86
CA THR A 49 -8.00 -2.94 19.07
C THR A 49 -8.04 -2.27 17.68
N PRO A 50 -8.45 -3.00 16.63
CA PRO A 50 -8.57 -2.44 15.28
C PRO A 50 -9.65 -1.34 15.19
N GLU A 51 -10.68 -1.40 16.03
CA GLU A 51 -11.72 -0.36 16.08
C GLU A 51 -11.17 0.97 16.58
N ARG A 52 -10.29 0.94 17.60
CA ARG A 52 -9.65 2.14 18.12
C ARG A 52 -8.65 2.73 17.13
N SER A 53 -7.82 1.89 16.50
CA SER A 53 -6.89 2.37 15.47
C SER A 53 -7.64 3.00 14.31
N THR A 54 -8.70 2.37 13.82
CA THR A 54 -9.50 2.90 12.71
C THR A 54 -10.11 4.26 13.04
N LYS A 55 -10.74 4.40 14.22
CA LYS A 55 -11.32 5.69 14.66
C LYS A 55 -10.27 6.79 14.80
N PHE A 56 -9.10 6.45 15.35
CA PHE A 56 -8.00 7.40 15.50
C PHE A 56 -7.46 7.85 14.14
N MET A 57 -7.23 6.92 13.22
CA MET A 57 -6.79 7.23 11.85
C MET A 57 -7.80 8.11 11.12
N LEU A 58 -9.10 7.85 11.24
CA LEU A 58 -10.15 8.69 10.66
C LEU A 58 -10.12 10.12 11.23
N ALA A 59 -9.96 10.27 12.55
CA ALA A 59 -9.82 11.58 13.18
C ALA A 59 -8.59 12.34 12.65
N CYS A 60 -7.44 11.67 12.49
CA CYS A 60 -6.25 12.26 11.87
C CYS A 60 -6.53 12.72 10.44
N CYS A 61 -7.22 11.93 9.61
CA CYS A 61 -7.57 12.32 8.25
C CYS A 61 -8.49 13.55 8.22
N VAL A 62 -9.50 13.62 9.09
CA VAL A 62 -10.39 14.79 9.19
C VAL A 62 -9.61 16.04 9.60
N LEU A 63 -8.75 15.93 10.62
CA LEU A 63 -7.92 17.05 11.06
C LEU A 63 -6.93 17.50 9.98
N HIS A 64 -6.31 16.56 9.28
CA HIS A 64 -5.43 16.87 8.15
C HIS A 64 -6.15 17.66 7.05
N ASN A 65 -7.37 17.25 6.69
CA ASN A 65 -8.17 17.98 5.71
C ASN A 65 -8.49 19.41 6.18
N ILE A 66 -8.79 19.60 7.48
CA ILE A 66 -9.01 20.93 8.05
C ILE A 66 -7.73 21.79 7.96
N CYS A 67 -6.56 21.23 8.27
CA CYS A 67 -5.28 21.93 8.11
C CYS A 67 -5.05 22.38 6.66
N ILE A 68 -5.31 21.51 5.68
CA ILE A 68 -5.20 21.85 4.25
C ILE A 68 -6.17 22.99 3.89
N MET A 69 -7.43 22.92 4.36
CA MET A 69 -8.42 23.98 4.13
C MET A 69 -7.99 25.32 4.73
N ASN A 70 -7.22 25.29 5.81
CA ASN A 70 -6.67 26.47 6.48
C ASN A 70 -5.36 26.97 5.82
N GLY A 71 -4.90 26.34 4.74
CA GLY A 71 -3.70 26.73 4.00
C GLY A 71 -2.38 26.24 4.61
N GLU A 72 -2.44 25.31 5.57
CA GLU A 72 -1.22 24.66 6.07
C GLU A 72 -0.69 23.67 5.04
N GLN A 73 0.58 23.82 4.65
CA GLN A 73 1.24 22.86 3.78
C GLN A 73 1.71 21.64 4.56
N ASP A 74 1.81 20.50 3.88
CA ASP A 74 2.46 19.32 4.44
C ASP A 74 3.96 19.49 4.45
N LEU A 75 4.60 18.97 5.49
CA LEU A 75 6.02 19.21 5.78
C LEU A 75 6.96 18.46 4.84
N ASP A 76 6.47 17.46 4.10
CA ASP A 76 7.28 16.50 3.31
C ASP A 76 6.75 16.29 1.87
N ASP A 77 6.29 17.34 1.18
CA ASP A 77 5.82 17.23 -0.23
C ASP A 77 6.96 17.17 -1.27
N GLU A 78 8.07 16.47 -0.95
CA GLU A 78 9.06 16.07 -1.95
C GLU A 78 8.75 14.64 -2.44
N SER A 79 7.67 14.47 -3.22
CA SER A 79 7.46 13.23 -3.97
C SER A 79 7.17 13.51 -5.44
N GLY A 80 8.25 13.85 -6.16
CA GLY A 80 8.22 14.11 -7.59
C GLY A 80 9.50 13.63 -8.27
N THR A 81 9.86 12.35 -8.11
CA THR A 81 10.80 11.71 -9.04
C THR A 81 10.18 10.46 -9.65
N ASP A 82 10.21 10.49 -10.98
CA ASP A 82 9.70 9.54 -11.94
C ASP A 82 10.29 8.14 -11.70
N ASP A 83 9.42 7.14 -11.75
CA ASP A 83 9.73 5.73 -11.48
C ASP A 83 10.51 5.14 -12.67
N SER A 84 11.82 4.98 -12.52
CA SER A 84 12.67 4.21 -13.42
C SER A 84 13.89 3.68 -12.67
N SER A 85 13.77 2.54 -11.97
CA SER A 85 14.80 1.49 -11.93
C SER A 85 14.38 0.28 -11.11
N ASP A 86 14.85 -0.87 -11.59
CA ASP A 86 14.68 -2.23 -11.10
C ASP A 86 15.21 -2.45 -9.67
N GLU A 87 14.71 -3.48 -8.95
CA GLU A 87 15.50 -4.55 -8.32
C GLU A 87 14.68 -5.46 -7.37
N GLU A 88 15.19 -6.69 -7.22
CA GLU A 88 14.57 -7.92 -6.74
C GLU A 88 14.53 -8.08 -5.19
N THR A 89 13.74 -9.04 -4.68
CA THR A 89 13.90 -9.54 -3.29
C THR A 89 13.47 -11.02 -3.10
N THR A 90 14.35 -11.77 -2.42
CA THR A 90 14.37 -13.20 -1.97
C THR A 90 13.48 -13.45 -0.72
N GLN A 91 12.57 -14.46 -0.66
CA GLN A 91 12.65 -15.84 -0.07
C GLN A 91 12.59 -15.89 1.49
N ASP A 92 11.85 -16.72 2.27
CA ASP A 92 10.81 -17.79 2.19
C ASP A 92 10.18 -17.97 3.61
N SER A 93 8.95 -18.52 3.71
CA SER A 93 8.47 -19.29 4.88
C SER A 93 7.22 -20.11 4.50
N THR A 94 7.23 -21.43 4.72
CA THR A 94 6.98 -22.36 3.60
C THR A 94 5.59 -23.02 3.51
N VAL A 95 4.68 -22.92 4.49
CA VAL A 95 3.39 -23.70 4.42
C VAL A 95 2.14 -22.83 4.47
N THR A 96 1.96 -21.98 5.49
CA THR A 96 0.83 -21.04 5.57
C THR A 96 0.78 -20.09 4.37
N THR A 97 1.96 -19.72 3.87
CA THR A 97 2.17 -18.92 2.67
C THR A 97 1.59 -19.57 1.41
N ARG A 98 1.56 -20.90 1.30
CA ARG A 98 1.08 -21.59 0.08
C ARG A 98 -0.44 -21.52 -0.07
N LEU A 99 -1.18 -21.62 1.04
CA LEU A 99 -2.64 -21.48 1.06
C LEU A 99 -3.05 -20.03 0.80
N LEU A 100 -2.41 -19.08 1.49
CA LEU A 100 -2.62 -17.65 1.25
C LEU A 100 -2.25 -17.25 -0.18
N ARG A 101 -1.22 -17.87 -0.77
CA ARG A 101 -0.84 -17.68 -2.18
C ARG A 101 -1.94 -18.15 -3.13
N ARG A 102 -2.47 -19.37 -2.96
CA ARG A 102 -3.56 -19.90 -3.80
C ARG A 102 -4.82 -19.01 -3.73
N LEU A 103 -5.23 -18.63 -2.54
CA LEU A 103 -6.38 -17.74 -2.35
C LEU A 103 -6.16 -16.37 -3.00
N GLY A 104 -4.93 -15.84 -2.91
CA GLY A 104 -4.54 -14.61 -3.60
C GLY A 104 -4.60 -14.74 -5.12
N GLU A 105 -4.09 -15.84 -5.68
CA GLU A 105 -4.11 -16.12 -7.13
C GLU A 105 -5.54 -16.22 -7.67
N GLU A 106 -6.43 -16.90 -6.96
CA GLU A 106 -7.84 -17.03 -7.34
C GLU A 106 -8.56 -15.69 -7.33
N LYS A 107 -8.36 -14.88 -6.28
CA LYS A 107 -8.97 -13.55 -6.18
C LYS A 107 -8.46 -12.62 -7.29
N ARG A 108 -7.18 -12.72 -7.67
CA ARG A 108 -6.61 -11.93 -8.77
C ARG A 108 -7.17 -12.35 -10.13
N ARG A 109 -7.28 -13.67 -10.40
CA ARG A 109 -7.90 -14.18 -11.63
C ARG A 109 -9.37 -13.76 -11.77
N ALA A 110 -10.11 -13.77 -10.67
CA ALA A 110 -11.51 -13.34 -10.66
C ALA A 110 -11.64 -11.86 -11.04
N LEU A 111 -10.80 -10.99 -10.48
CA LEU A 111 -10.78 -9.57 -10.83
C LEU A 111 -10.31 -9.33 -12.27
N ALA A 112 -9.31 -10.08 -12.76
CA ALA A 112 -8.85 -9.93 -14.14
C ALA A 112 -9.95 -10.22 -15.16
N ARG A 113 -10.81 -11.21 -14.88
CA ARG A 113 -11.96 -11.56 -15.72
C ARG A 113 -13.12 -10.56 -15.65
N SER A 114 -13.24 -9.79 -14.58
CA SER A 114 -14.33 -8.82 -14.42
C SER A 114 -14.10 -7.48 -15.14
N PHE A 115 -12.95 -7.31 -15.80
CA PHE A 115 -12.61 -6.10 -16.56
C PHE A 115 -12.75 -6.28 -18.08
N ASN A 116 -13.46 -7.31 -18.55
CA ASN A 116 -13.74 -7.57 -19.96
C ASN A 116 -15.24 -7.42 -20.24
#